data_AF-A0A830F2G5-F1
#
_entry.id   AF-A0A830F2G5-F1
#
_cell.length_a   1.000
_cell.length_b   1.000
_cell.length_c   1.000
_cell.angle_alpha   90.00
_cell.angle_beta   90.00
_cell.angle_gamma   90.00
#
_symmetry.space_group_name_H-M   'P 1'
#
loop_
_entity.id
_entity.type
_entity.pdbx_description
1 polymer ?
#
loop_
_entity_poly.entity_id
_entity_poly.type
_entity_poly.pdbx_seq_one_letter_code
_entity_poly.pdbx_strand_id
1 'polypeptide(L)'
;MSADNSERPTGDVDPERDLTERVETFLARNFPQIQLHGGTAGVEGVDAESGEVWLALGGACSGCGISPMTVGAIQSRLPQEVPEISTVHVDAGGTGGHF
;
A
#
# COMPACT_ATOMS: atom_id res chain seq x y z
N MET A 1 21.00 18.72 36.12
CA MET A 1 19.89 18.35 35.20
C MET A 1 20.42 18.56 33.80
N SER A 2 20.45 17.63 32.86
CA SER A 2 20.15 16.21 32.80
C SER A 2 20.98 15.68 31.64
N ALA A 3 21.58 14.50 31.80
CA ALA A 3 21.98 13.68 30.66
C ALA A 3 20.72 13.15 29.96
N ASP A 4 20.91 12.53 28.80
CA ASP A 4 19.90 11.82 27.98
C ASP A 4 19.21 12.75 26.96
N ASN A 5 19.35 12.60 25.63
CA ASN A 5 19.43 11.40 24.83
C ASN A 5 20.24 11.71 23.56
N SER A 6 21.46 11.19 23.48
CA SER A 6 22.34 11.28 22.30
C SER A 6 22.23 9.99 21.50
N GLU A 7 21.03 9.63 21.09
CA GLU A 7 20.84 8.64 20.03
C GLU A 7 20.21 9.35 18.85
N ARG A 8 21.07 9.86 17.96
CA ARG A 8 20.69 9.94 16.55
C ARG A 8 20.90 8.52 16.02
N PRO A 9 19.86 7.72 15.77
CA PRO A 9 20.08 6.44 15.14
C PRO A 9 20.66 6.73 13.75
N THR A 10 21.72 5.97 13.49
CA THR A 10 22.43 5.86 12.22
C THR A 10 21.44 5.48 11.12
N GLY A 11 21.83 5.62 9.86
CA GLY A 11 21.03 5.23 8.70
C GLY A 11 20.77 3.72 8.66
N ASP A 12 19.84 3.26 9.46
CA ASP A 12 19.13 2.01 9.33
C ASP A 12 18.03 2.27 8.30
N VAL A 13 18.21 1.76 7.08
CA VAL A 13 17.10 1.69 6.13
C VAL A 13 16.10 0.71 6.72
N ASP A 14 15.05 1.22 7.37
CA ASP A 14 13.91 0.41 7.78
C ASP A 14 13.36 -0.22 6.49
N PRO A 15 13.55 -1.53 6.25
CA PRO A 15 13.25 -2.14 4.95
C PRO A 15 11.77 -2.04 4.63
N GLU A 16 10.92 -2.06 5.66
CA GLU A 16 9.48 -1.85 5.56
C GLU A 16 9.13 -0.43 5.12
N ARG A 17 9.90 0.59 5.53
CA ARG A 17 9.66 1.98 5.11
C ARG A 17 10.05 2.21 3.66
N ASP A 18 11.22 1.71 3.24
CA ASP A 18 11.64 1.76 1.83
C ASP A 18 10.60 1.06 0.93
N LEU A 19 10.13 -0.11 1.37
CA LEU A 19 9.12 -0.86 0.65
C LEU A 19 7.77 -0.14 0.61
N THR A 20 7.36 0.48 1.73
CA THR A 20 6.16 1.34 1.80
C THR A 20 6.25 2.49 0.78
N GLU A 21 7.35 3.24 0.77
CA GLU A 21 7.56 4.37 -0.16
C GLU A 21 7.52 3.93 -1.63
N ARG A 22 8.06 2.74 -1.94
CA ARG A 22 8.04 2.15 -3.29
C ARG A 22 6.61 1.76 -3.70
N VAL A 23 5.84 1.19 -2.79
CA VAL A 23 4.43 0.84 -3.02
C VAL A 23 3.56 2.09 -3.21
N GLU A 24 3.74 3.12 -2.38
CA GLU A 24 3.03 4.39 -2.53
C GLU A 24 3.36 5.05 -3.86
N THR A 25 4.64 5.05 -4.24
CA THR A 25 5.10 5.55 -5.54
C THR A 25 4.48 4.76 -6.70
N PHE A 26 4.42 3.44 -6.58
CA PHE A 26 3.76 2.57 -7.55
C PHE A 26 2.28 2.95 -7.73
N LEU A 27 1.53 3.11 -6.63
CA LEU A 27 0.11 3.45 -6.66
C LEU A 27 -0.11 4.83 -7.30
N ALA A 28 0.72 5.83 -6.95
CA ALA A 28 0.63 7.17 -7.51
C ALA A 28 0.93 7.19 -9.03
N ARG A 29 1.86 6.37 -9.51
CA ARG A 29 2.27 6.32 -10.93
C ARG A 29 1.34 5.48 -11.79
N ASN A 30 0.96 4.30 -11.32
CA ASN A 30 0.20 3.32 -12.09
C ASN A 30 -1.32 3.43 -11.90
N PHE A 31 -1.75 4.00 -10.77
CA PHE A 31 -3.16 4.16 -10.42
C PHE A 31 -3.55 5.59 -10.01
N PRO A 32 -3.07 6.65 -10.72
CA PRO A 32 -3.43 8.03 -10.39
C PRO A 32 -4.94 8.27 -10.44
N GLN A 33 -5.67 7.50 -11.25
CA GLN A 33 -7.12 7.56 -11.36
C GLN A 33 -7.84 7.35 -10.02
N ILE A 34 -7.26 6.61 -9.05
CA ILE A 34 -7.88 6.43 -7.74
C ILE A 34 -8.08 7.80 -7.08
N GLN A 35 -7.01 8.59 -6.99
CA GLN A 35 -7.06 9.93 -6.38
C GLN A 35 -7.83 10.93 -7.26
N LEU A 36 -7.67 10.86 -8.60
CA LEU A 36 -8.37 11.76 -9.53
C LEU A 36 -9.90 11.61 -9.49
N HIS A 37 -10.41 10.42 -9.15
CA HIS A 37 -11.84 10.16 -8.97
C HIS A 37 -12.30 10.34 -7.51
N GLY A 38 -11.49 10.95 -6.64
CA GLY A 38 -11.84 11.19 -5.24
C GLY A 38 -11.69 9.97 -4.34
N GLY A 39 -10.96 8.95 -4.79
CA GLY A 39 -10.53 7.79 -4.03
C GLY A 39 -9.30 8.05 -3.17
N THR A 40 -9.03 7.15 -2.23
CA THR A 40 -7.81 7.09 -1.41
C THR A 40 -7.14 5.74 -1.63
N ALA A 41 -5.82 5.71 -1.59
CA ALA A 41 -5.03 4.49 -1.58
C ALA A 41 -3.88 4.70 -0.58
N GLY A 42 -3.69 3.75 0.32
CA GLY A 42 -2.63 3.81 1.32
C GLY A 42 -2.16 2.42 1.72
N VAL A 43 -0.93 2.37 2.23
CA VAL A 43 -0.33 1.16 2.78
C VAL A 43 -0.73 1.07 4.26
N GLU A 44 -1.32 -0.04 4.66
CA GLU A 44 -1.69 -0.31 6.06
C GLU A 44 -0.58 -1.04 6.81
N GLY A 45 0.19 -1.86 6.10
CA GLY A 45 1.30 -2.61 6.66
C GLY A 45 2.12 -3.27 5.58
N VAL A 46 3.38 -3.53 5.91
CA VAL A 46 4.33 -4.22 5.06
C VAL A 46 5.10 -5.20 5.94
N ASP A 47 5.34 -6.40 5.44
CA ASP A 47 6.25 -7.36 6.02
C ASP A 47 7.33 -7.65 4.99
N ALA A 48 8.52 -7.05 5.19
CA ALA A 48 9.65 -7.21 4.28
C ALA A 48 10.31 -8.60 4.38
N GLU A 49 10.07 -9.35 5.46
CA GLU A 49 10.63 -10.70 5.63
C GLU A 49 9.82 -11.73 4.85
N SER A 50 8.49 -11.65 4.93
CA SER A 50 7.58 -12.53 4.17
C SER A 50 7.25 -12.03 2.76
N GLY A 51 7.49 -10.75 2.48
CA GLY A 51 7.16 -10.12 1.20
C GLY A 51 5.67 -9.86 1.05
N GLU A 52 4.96 -9.60 2.15
CA GLU A 52 3.53 -9.32 2.16
C GLU A 52 3.24 -7.83 2.34
N VAL A 53 2.21 -7.33 1.67
CA VAL A 53 1.74 -5.95 1.82
C VAL A 53 0.23 -5.90 1.98
N TRP A 54 -0.23 -5.02 2.86
CA TRP A 54 -1.65 -4.72 3.10
C TRP A 54 -1.95 -3.30 2.64
N LEU A 55 -2.92 -3.17 1.75
CA LEU A 55 -3.35 -1.91 1.16
C LEU A 55 -4.80 -1.63 1.51
N ALA A 56 -5.08 -0.40 1.93
CA ALA A 56 -6.42 0.13 2.03
C ALA A 56 -6.71 1.05 0.84
N LEU A 57 -7.73 0.69 0.08
CA LEU A 57 -8.31 1.53 -0.97
C LEU A 57 -9.69 1.99 -0.54
N GLY A 58 -9.99 3.27 -0.73
CA GLY A 58 -11.25 3.86 -0.29
C GLY A 58 -11.68 5.05 -1.13
N GLY A 59 -12.71 5.77 -0.68
CA GLY A 59 -13.11 7.07 -1.20
C GLY A 59 -14.36 7.11 -2.09
N ALA A 60 -14.62 8.30 -2.62
CA ALA A 60 -15.93 8.98 -2.61
C ALA A 60 -16.96 8.56 -3.67
N CYS A 61 -16.78 7.44 -4.37
CA CYS A 61 -17.84 6.92 -5.23
C CYS A 61 -18.95 6.35 -4.34
N SER A 62 -19.85 7.23 -3.90
CA SER A 62 -21.15 6.96 -3.31
C SER A 62 -21.73 5.62 -3.74
N GLY A 63 -21.48 4.56 -2.98
CA GLY A 63 -22.09 3.25 -3.16
C GLY A 63 -21.45 2.30 -4.18
N CYS A 64 -20.41 2.69 -4.93
CA CYS A 64 -19.68 1.78 -5.82
C CYS A 64 -18.23 1.73 -5.36
N GLY A 65 -17.90 0.77 -4.49
CA GLY A 65 -16.54 0.54 -4.01
C GLY A 65 -15.53 0.39 -5.15
N ILE A 66 -14.24 0.36 -4.81
CA ILE A 66 -13.17 0.16 -5.79
C ILE A 66 -13.43 -1.14 -6.56
N SER A 67 -13.43 -1.06 -7.90
CA SER A 67 -13.75 -2.18 -8.77
C SER A 67 -12.84 -3.39 -8.50
N PRO A 68 -13.37 -4.63 -8.52
CA PRO A 68 -12.56 -5.85 -8.42
C PRO A 68 -11.45 -5.93 -9.47
N MET A 69 -11.67 -5.32 -10.65
CA MET A 69 -10.63 -5.22 -11.69
C MET A 69 -9.44 -4.34 -11.26
N THR A 70 -9.68 -3.24 -10.54
CA THR A 70 -8.61 -2.39 -10.02
C THR A 70 -7.81 -3.13 -8.96
N VAL A 71 -8.49 -3.83 -8.04
CA VAL A 71 -7.86 -4.67 -7.02
C VAL A 71 -6.99 -5.74 -7.67
N GLY A 72 -7.52 -6.51 -8.61
CA GLY A 72 -6.77 -7.54 -9.33
C GLY A 72 -5.60 -6.99 -10.15
N ALA A 73 -5.74 -5.79 -10.72
CA ALA A 73 -4.65 -5.13 -11.43
C ALA A 73 -3.51 -4.72 -10.49
N ILE A 74 -3.82 -4.24 -9.27
CA ILE A 74 -2.80 -3.92 -8.26
C ILE A 74 -2.08 -5.21 -7.82
N GLN A 75 -2.85 -6.25 -7.46
CA GLN A 75 -2.29 -7.53 -7.00
C GLN A 75 -1.38 -8.19 -8.03
N SER A 76 -1.71 -8.07 -9.33
CA SER A 76 -0.90 -8.66 -10.40
C SER A 76 0.32 -7.81 -10.76
N ARG A 77 0.21 -6.48 -10.73
CA ARG A 77 1.27 -5.59 -11.21
C ARG A 77 2.29 -5.23 -10.13
N LEU A 78 1.87 -5.14 -8.86
CA LEU A 78 2.76 -4.71 -7.79
C LEU A 78 3.97 -5.66 -7.62
N PRO A 79 3.82 -7.00 -7.60
CA PRO A 79 4.96 -7.93 -7.58
C PRO A 79 5.87 -7.86 -8.81
N GLN A 80 5.36 -7.36 -9.95
CA GLN A 80 6.15 -7.20 -11.16
C GLN A 80 7.04 -5.95 -11.12
N GLU A 81 6.60 -4.90 -10.43
CA GLU A 81 7.35 -3.64 -10.31
C GLU A 81 8.23 -3.60 -9.05
N VAL A 82 7.81 -4.32 -8.00
CA VAL A 82 8.50 -4.42 -6.71
C VAL A 82 8.72 -5.91 -6.41
N PRO A 83 9.83 -6.51 -6.89
CA PRO A 83 10.08 -7.95 -6.78
C PRO A 83 10.23 -8.45 -5.33
N GLU A 84 10.42 -7.54 -4.37
CA GLU A 84 10.44 -7.87 -2.95
C GLU A 84 9.04 -8.28 -2.42
N ILE A 85 7.96 -7.96 -3.14
CA ILE A 85 6.58 -8.28 -2.76
C ILE A 85 6.12 -9.53 -3.49
N SER A 86 5.68 -10.52 -2.72
CA SER A 86 5.14 -11.79 -3.20
C SER A 86 3.62 -11.84 -3.10
N THR A 87 3.04 -11.27 -2.03
CA THR A 87 1.60 -11.34 -1.75
C THR A 87 1.05 -9.93 -1.47
N VAL A 88 -0.09 -9.62 -2.09
CA VAL A 88 -0.73 -8.31 -1.99
C VAL A 88 -2.15 -8.47 -1.48
N HIS A 89 -2.40 -8.00 -0.25
CA HIS A 89 -3.73 -7.94 0.35
C HIS A 89 -4.30 -6.55 0.13
N VAL A 90 -5.53 -6.48 -0.37
CA VAL A 90 -6.16 -5.20 -0.68
C VAL A 90 -7.55 -5.20 -0.07
N ASP A 91 -7.76 -4.33 0.93
CA ASP A 91 -9.09 -3.98 1.39
C ASP A 91 -9.60 -2.79 0.57
N ALA A 92 -10.75 -2.94 -0.08
CA ALA A 92 -11.29 -1.93 -0.98
C ALA A 92 -12.68 -1.44 -0.56
N GLY A 93 -13.08 -1.69 0.71
CA GLY A 93 -14.41 -1.38 1.26
C GLY A 93 -15.58 -2.03 0.49
N GLY A 94 -15.29 -2.93 -0.43
CA GLY A 94 -16.22 -3.47 -1.42
C GLY A 94 -16.32 -4.98 -1.32
N THR A 95 -16.82 -5.49 -0.20
CA THR A 95 -17.20 -6.91 -0.10
C THR A 95 -18.56 -7.05 0.55
N GLY A 96 -19.58 -6.71 -0.24
CA GLY A 96 -20.88 -7.34 -0.20
C GLY A 96 -21.09 -8.10 -1.51
N GLY A 97 -20.40 -9.24 -1.69
CA GLY A 97 -20.53 -10.10 -2.87
C GLY A 97 -20.13 -11.53 -2.53
N HIS A 98 -21.12 -12.41 -2.54
CA HIS A 98 -21.15 -13.80 -2.09
C HIS A 98 -20.12 -14.74 -2.76
N PHE A 99 -19.72 -15.79 -2.02
CA PHE A 99 -18.94 -16.95 -2.46
C PHE A 99 -19.53 -17.68 -3.68
#